data_AF-A0A959TVY9-F1
#
_entry.id   AF-A0A959TVY9-F1
#
_cell.length_a   1.000
_cell.length_b   1.000
_cell.length_c   1.000
_cell.angle_alpha   90.00
_cell.angle_beta   90.00
_cell.angle_gamma   90.00
#
_symmetry.space_group_name_H-M   'P 1'
#
loop_
_entity.id
_entity.type
_entity.pdbx_description
1 polymer ?
#
loop_
_entity_poly.entity_id
_entity_poly.type
_entity_poly.pdbx_seq_one_letter_code
_entity_poly.pdbx_strand_id
1 'polypeptide(L)'
;MIERRSGMRGVILLLTLMLASLARAQEEDPGPCDPPTDKKLVKLLEAADKAKDPAERHRTLKETLETGVDCGECLFRLGMSAFRIAQSSNATFKASLDYFDRLEKLCPDFHADVPYHQGTMHYANGSYKEAALAFKRFLDFPTEDKRILPRDMEKKVSDVEEVMPELRFYLDFYRSDAVFEPKLVAGVSTQADEYLPMLSPDNELLFFTRLSKVKPKGSFVSVDVEELTESRGGAQAGYGKGRALPEPFNTGDSYGGVTISVNNKEMFVTICGKPDPKGYRNCDLYRTHYDSHMDFGTGQETWEWTEAQLLSEAVNGPDSWESQPTLSADGRTMYFATVRPDSKGTDIYFSTRGDDGIWSAAQPLPGPVNTSGDEKAPFLHSDSRTLYFAARPPVDENGEPDLERGHRGAGGYDIFFSRMQEDGTWGEPRNVGHPINTDQDEHGLIVSADSRTAMFASGRYKGAGGLDIYSFGLPKDVRPEDVLIVKGDVRDERGEV
;
A
#
# COMPACT_ATOMS: atom_id res chain seq x y z
N MET A 1 31.98 -69.55 -50.96
CA MET A 1 30.59 -69.99 -50.71
C MET A 1 29.69 -68.94 -51.33
N ILE A 2 29.21 -69.10 -52.58
CA ILE A 2 28.06 -69.96 -53.00
C ILE A 2 26.80 -69.40 -52.30
N GLU A 3 25.73 -68.86 -52.93
CA GLU A 3 25.08 -69.11 -54.23
C GLU A 3 24.06 -67.98 -54.53
N ARG A 4 24.12 -67.34 -55.71
CA ARG A 4 23.09 -67.29 -56.79
C ARG A 4 21.74 -68.01 -56.59
N ARG A 5 20.63 -67.31 -56.94
CA ARG A 5 19.55 -67.63 -57.94
C ARG A 5 18.41 -66.59 -57.80
N SER A 6 18.08 -65.74 -58.78
CA SER A 6 17.45 -65.89 -60.12
C SER A 6 15.91 -65.98 -60.13
N GLY A 7 15.26 -65.11 -60.92
CA GLY A 7 13.85 -65.19 -61.33
C GLY A 7 13.26 -63.78 -61.56
N MET A 8 13.47 -63.10 -62.70
CA MET A 8 12.81 -63.23 -64.02
C MET A 8 11.37 -62.66 -64.11
N ARG A 9 11.30 -61.48 -64.77
CA ARG A 9 10.28 -60.93 -65.70
C ARG A 9 8.78 -60.99 -65.33
N GLY A 10 8.19 -59.79 -65.23
CA GLY A 10 6.78 -59.52 -65.51
C GLY A 10 6.62 -58.05 -65.96
N VAL A 11 6.35 -57.85 -67.25
CA VAL A 11 5.96 -56.56 -67.84
C VAL A 11 4.48 -56.34 -67.50
N ILE A 12 4.15 -55.26 -66.80
CA ILE A 12 2.78 -54.73 -66.77
C ILE A 12 2.85 -53.25 -67.11
N LEU A 13 2.27 -52.96 -68.27
CA LEU A 13 1.94 -51.65 -68.81
C LEU A 13 0.85 -51.04 -67.92
N LEU A 14 1.07 -49.86 -67.34
CA LEU A 14 0.02 -49.09 -66.67
C LEU A 14 0.08 -47.64 -67.15
N LEU A 15 -0.96 -47.29 -67.91
CA LEU A 15 -1.27 -45.99 -68.45
C LEU A 15 -1.55 -44.97 -67.33
N THR A 16 -0.89 -43.81 -67.46
CA THR A 16 -1.39 -42.43 -67.24
C THR A 16 -2.56 -42.20 -66.27
N LEU A 17 -2.29 -41.45 -65.20
CA LEU A 17 -3.13 -40.32 -64.79
C LEU A 17 -2.25 -39.31 -64.02
N MET A 18 -1.69 -38.32 -64.73
CA MET A 18 -1.19 -37.11 -64.08
C MET A 18 -2.39 -36.26 -63.65
N LEU A 19 -2.78 -36.39 -62.39
CA LEU A 19 -3.57 -35.35 -61.72
C LEU A 19 -2.62 -34.20 -61.41
N ALA A 20 -2.62 -33.19 -62.28
CA ALA A 20 -2.16 -31.87 -61.91
C ALA A 20 -3.07 -31.34 -60.80
N SER A 21 -2.60 -31.45 -59.55
CA SER A 21 -3.15 -30.69 -58.44
C SER A 21 -2.83 -29.21 -58.72
N LEU A 22 -3.79 -28.52 -59.34
CA LEU A 22 -3.90 -27.07 -59.24
C LEU A 22 -4.12 -26.75 -57.76
N ALA A 23 -3.02 -26.56 -57.02
CA ALA A 23 -3.06 -25.82 -55.79
C ALA A 23 -3.47 -24.39 -56.16
N ARG A 24 -4.78 -24.12 -56.09
CA ARG A 24 -5.25 -22.76 -55.90
C ARG A 24 -4.67 -22.34 -54.55
N ALA A 25 -3.68 -21.43 -54.57
CA ALA A 25 -3.47 -20.55 -53.45
C ALA A 25 -4.80 -19.83 -53.23
N GLN A 26 -5.55 -20.24 -52.21
CA GLN A 26 -6.52 -19.33 -51.61
C GLN A 26 -5.65 -18.26 -50.95
N GLU A 27 -5.72 -17.03 -51.46
CA GLU A 27 -5.38 -15.86 -50.65
C GLU A 27 -6.23 -16.00 -49.38
N GLU A 28 -5.58 -16.28 -48.24
CA GLU A 28 -6.25 -16.15 -46.95
C GLU A 28 -6.74 -14.71 -46.86
N ASP A 29 -8.02 -14.53 -46.53
CA ASP A 29 -8.54 -13.20 -46.27
C ASP A 29 -7.65 -12.54 -45.20
N PRO A 30 -7.18 -11.30 -45.43
CA PRO A 30 -6.24 -10.65 -44.52
C PRO A 30 -6.82 -10.63 -43.11
N GLY A 31 -5.98 -10.99 -42.14
CA GLY A 31 -6.36 -11.04 -40.75
C GLY A 31 -6.66 -9.66 -40.18
N PRO A 32 -7.22 -9.58 -38.97
CA PRO A 32 -7.55 -8.29 -38.34
C PRO A 32 -6.33 -7.38 -38.10
N CYS A 33 -5.11 -7.93 -38.13
CA CYS A 33 -3.87 -7.17 -37.96
C CYS A 33 -3.24 -6.74 -39.30
N ASP A 34 -3.75 -7.23 -40.42
CA ASP A 34 -3.29 -6.85 -41.74
C ASP A 34 -3.98 -5.55 -42.21
N PRO A 35 -3.42 -4.86 -43.22
CA PRO A 35 -4.09 -3.71 -43.83
C PRO A 35 -5.52 -4.06 -44.27
N PRO A 36 -6.53 -3.25 -43.90
CA PRO A 36 -7.92 -3.58 -44.18
C PRO A 36 -8.19 -3.57 -45.69
N THR A 37 -8.87 -4.60 -46.18
CA THR A 37 -9.30 -4.70 -47.58
C THR A 37 -10.79 -4.43 -47.78
N ASP A 38 -11.58 -4.39 -46.70
CA ASP A 38 -12.99 -4.02 -46.77
C ASP A 38 -13.17 -2.60 -47.33
N LYS A 39 -13.95 -2.49 -48.41
CA LYS A 39 -14.10 -1.23 -49.14
C LYS A 39 -14.74 -0.13 -48.31
N LYS A 40 -15.58 -0.46 -47.33
CA LYS A 40 -16.21 0.54 -46.45
C LYS A 40 -15.19 1.04 -45.44
N LEU A 41 -14.42 0.14 -44.80
CA LEU A 41 -13.33 0.51 -43.91
C LEU A 41 -12.29 1.39 -44.60
N VAL A 42 -11.77 0.97 -45.76
CA VAL A 42 -10.76 1.74 -46.51
C VAL A 42 -11.24 3.16 -46.81
N LYS A 43 -12.50 3.32 -47.26
CA LYS A 43 -13.09 4.64 -47.52
C LYS A 43 -13.18 5.51 -46.27
N LEU A 44 -13.55 4.92 -45.12
CA LEU A 44 -13.63 5.65 -43.85
C LEU A 44 -12.24 6.10 -43.39
N LEU A 45 -11.23 5.24 -43.52
CA LEU A 45 -9.84 5.58 -43.18
C LEU A 45 -9.30 6.70 -44.08
N GLU A 46 -9.51 6.62 -45.40
CA GLU A 46 -9.14 7.69 -46.33
C GLU A 46 -9.89 9.00 -46.07
N ALA A 47 -11.16 8.93 -45.65
CA ALA A 47 -11.94 10.11 -45.29
C ALA A 47 -11.38 10.76 -44.01
N ALA A 48 -11.03 9.96 -43.01
CA ALA A 48 -10.38 10.43 -41.79
C ALA A 48 -9.03 11.11 -42.08
N ASP A 49 -8.23 10.58 -43.00
CA ASP A 49 -6.94 11.18 -43.39
C ASP A 49 -7.11 12.56 -44.06
N LYS A 50 -8.25 12.80 -44.73
CA LYS A 50 -8.57 14.08 -45.36
C LYS A 50 -9.20 15.09 -44.41
N ALA A 51 -9.79 14.64 -43.30
CA ALA A 51 -10.41 15.51 -42.30
C ALA A 51 -9.35 16.39 -41.63
N LYS A 52 -9.55 17.72 -41.65
CA LYS A 52 -8.63 18.69 -41.05
C LYS A 52 -8.90 18.87 -39.56
N ASP A 53 -10.18 18.94 -39.20
CA ASP A 53 -10.62 19.08 -37.81
C ASP A 53 -10.37 17.76 -37.04
N PRO A 54 -9.67 17.79 -35.89
CA PRO A 54 -9.42 16.59 -35.09
C PRO A 54 -10.70 15.89 -34.62
N ALA A 55 -11.76 16.64 -34.29
CA ALA A 55 -13.00 16.06 -33.81
C ALA A 55 -13.79 15.38 -34.94
N GLU A 56 -13.84 15.98 -36.12
CA GLU A 56 -14.35 15.36 -37.35
C GLU A 56 -13.59 14.08 -37.68
N ARG A 57 -12.25 14.14 -37.72
CA ARG A 57 -11.40 12.96 -37.95
C ARG A 57 -11.72 11.83 -37.00
N HIS A 58 -11.81 12.12 -35.71
CA HIS A 58 -12.11 11.12 -34.68
C HIS A 58 -13.51 10.53 -34.84
N ARG A 59 -14.50 11.35 -35.22
CA ARG A 59 -15.87 10.89 -35.49
C ARG A 59 -15.90 9.93 -36.69
N THR A 60 -15.23 10.27 -37.79
CA THR A 60 -15.12 9.41 -38.97
C THR A 60 -14.40 8.10 -38.64
N LEU A 61 -13.35 8.14 -37.81
CA LEU A 61 -12.68 6.92 -37.34
C LEU A 61 -13.62 6.04 -36.50
N LYS A 62 -14.51 6.63 -35.68
CA LYS A 62 -15.47 5.84 -34.87
C LYS A 62 -16.46 5.06 -35.72
N GLU A 63 -16.85 5.57 -36.89
CA GLU A 63 -17.74 4.87 -37.83
C GLU A 63 -17.14 3.53 -38.31
N THR A 64 -15.82 3.35 -38.24
CA THR A 64 -15.18 2.07 -38.56
C THR A 64 -15.63 0.95 -37.63
N LEU A 65 -15.93 1.26 -36.36
CA LEU A 65 -16.40 0.28 -35.37
C LEU A 65 -17.82 -0.23 -35.67
N GLU A 66 -18.62 0.57 -36.37
CA GLU A 66 -20.00 0.23 -36.74
C GLU A 66 -20.06 -0.78 -37.90
N THR A 67 -18.94 -1.07 -38.54
CA THR A 67 -18.87 -2.08 -39.59
C THR A 67 -18.95 -3.50 -39.06
N GLY A 68 -18.68 -3.70 -37.76
CA GLY A 68 -18.62 -5.02 -37.13
C GLY A 68 -17.42 -5.86 -37.56
N VAL A 69 -16.47 -5.28 -38.30
CA VAL A 69 -15.23 -5.94 -38.74
C VAL A 69 -14.11 -5.58 -37.77
N ASP A 70 -13.44 -6.59 -37.23
CA ASP A 70 -12.25 -6.39 -36.41
C ASP A 70 -11.11 -5.85 -37.26
N CYS A 71 -10.54 -4.72 -36.85
CA CYS A 71 -9.56 -3.97 -37.62
C CYS A 71 -8.53 -3.31 -36.70
N GLY A 72 -7.31 -3.83 -36.70
CA GLY A 72 -6.19 -3.35 -35.89
C GLY A 72 -5.79 -1.92 -36.25
N GLU A 73 -5.65 -1.63 -37.55
CA GLU A 73 -5.35 -0.28 -38.04
C GLU A 73 -6.40 0.76 -37.60
N CYS A 74 -7.68 0.35 -37.58
CA CYS A 74 -8.78 1.21 -37.16
C CYS A 74 -8.67 1.55 -35.66
N LEU A 75 -8.42 0.54 -34.82
CA LEU A 75 -8.22 0.73 -33.38
C LEU A 75 -6.96 1.55 -33.08
N PHE A 76 -5.86 1.31 -33.80
CA PHE A 76 -4.62 2.07 -33.68
C PHE A 76 -4.83 3.56 -33.96
N ARG A 77 -5.44 3.88 -35.10
CA ARG A 77 -5.75 5.28 -35.46
C ARG A 77 -6.74 5.92 -34.50
N LEU A 78 -7.73 5.17 -34.00
CA LEU A 78 -8.67 5.64 -32.97
C LEU A 78 -7.97 5.99 -31.67
N GLY A 79 -7.10 5.12 -31.16
CA GLY A 79 -6.28 5.37 -29.97
C GLY A 79 -5.42 6.62 -30.15
N MET A 80 -4.64 6.69 -31.22
CA MET A 80 -3.80 7.86 -31.53
C MET A 80 -4.61 9.16 -31.68
N SER A 81 -5.80 9.10 -32.28
CA SER A 81 -6.68 10.25 -32.41
C SER A 81 -7.26 10.68 -31.06
N ALA A 82 -7.67 9.74 -30.21
CA ALA A 82 -8.19 10.02 -28.88
C ALA A 82 -7.11 10.62 -27.96
N PHE A 83 -5.88 10.09 -28.02
CA PHE A 83 -4.73 10.61 -27.28
C PHE A 83 -4.47 12.08 -27.60
N ARG A 84 -4.38 12.44 -28.89
CA ARG A 84 -4.15 13.83 -29.32
C ARG A 84 -5.29 14.78 -28.88
N ILE A 85 -6.54 14.31 -28.95
CA ILE A 85 -7.68 15.09 -28.47
C ILE A 85 -7.55 15.33 -26.96
N ALA A 86 -7.25 14.28 -26.18
CA ALA A 86 -7.08 14.38 -24.73
C ALA A 86 -6.00 15.41 -24.35
N GLN A 87 -4.83 15.36 -25.00
CA GLN A 87 -3.77 16.36 -24.81
C GLN A 87 -4.20 17.81 -25.10
N SER A 88 -5.12 18.02 -26.04
CA SER A 88 -5.54 19.37 -26.45
C SER A 88 -6.76 19.93 -25.71
N SER A 89 -7.50 19.10 -24.97
CA SER A 89 -8.84 19.44 -24.46
C SER A 89 -9.02 19.24 -22.95
N ASN A 90 -7.93 19.00 -22.20
CA ASN A 90 -7.96 18.64 -20.77
C ASN A 90 -8.89 17.45 -20.46
N ALA A 91 -9.13 16.59 -21.46
CA ALA A 91 -9.96 15.41 -21.34
C ALA A 91 -9.11 14.22 -20.89
N THR A 92 -9.73 13.25 -20.22
CA THR A 92 -9.04 12.05 -19.74
C THR A 92 -8.54 11.17 -20.90
N PHE A 93 -7.48 10.40 -20.66
CA PHE A 93 -6.93 9.43 -21.61
C PHE A 93 -7.76 8.14 -21.77
N LYS A 94 -8.85 7.98 -21.01
CA LYS A 94 -9.64 6.73 -20.94
C LYS A 94 -10.02 6.18 -22.31
N ALA A 95 -10.57 7.00 -23.20
CA ALA A 95 -10.99 6.54 -24.52
C ALA A 95 -9.81 6.01 -25.35
N SER A 96 -8.63 6.62 -25.23
CA SER A 96 -7.43 6.18 -25.94
C SER A 96 -6.92 4.85 -25.41
N LEU A 97 -6.83 4.72 -24.08
CA LEU A 97 -6.47 3.47 -23.40
C LEU A 97 -7.43 2.34 -23.80
N ASP A 98 -8.75 2.57 -23.76
CA ASP A 98 -9.75 1.56 -24.17
C ASP A 98 -9.53 1.05 -25.60
N TYR A 99 -9.13 1.92 -26.55
CA TYR A 99 -8.82 1.49 -27.92
C TYR A 99 -7.52 0.71 -28.02
N PHE A 100 -6.46 1.14 -27.31
CA PHE A 100 -5.18 0.42 -27.31
C PHE A 100 -5.28 -0.93 -26.60
N ASP A 101 -6.03 -1.05 -25.51
CA ASP A 101 -6.24 -2.32 -24.83
C ASP A 101 -7.04 -3.31 -25.70
N ARG A 102 -8.02 -2.81 -26.46
CA ARG A 102 -8.72 -3.62 -27.48
C ARG A 102 -7.79 -4.02 -28.61
N LEU A 103 -6.94 -3.11 -29.08
CA LEU A 103 -5.95 -3.40 -30.11
C LEU A 103 -4.96 -4.46 -29.64
N GLU A 104 -4.43 -4.34 -28.43
CA GLU A 104 -3.49 -5.30 -27.86
C GLU A 104 -4.10 -6.70 -27.73
N LYS A 105 -5.36 -6.81 -27.30
CA LYS A 105 -6.08 -8.10 -27.27
C LYS A 105 -6.27 -8.71 -28.65
N LEU A 106 -6.39 -7.90 -29.68
CA LEU A 106 -6.60 -8.32 -31.06
C LEU A 106 -5.27 -8.63 -31.79
N CYS A 107 -4.28 -7.76 -31.59
CA CYS A 107 -2.99 -7.69 -32.26
C CYS A 107 -1.89 -7.23 -31.26
N PRO A 108 -1.35 -8.13 -30.42
CA PRO A 108 -0.42 -7.78 -29.33
C PRO A 108 0.82 -7.00 -29.77
N ASP A 109 1.35 -7.30 -30.96
CA ASP A 109 2.58 -6.69 -31.48
C ASP A 109 2.30 -5.80 -32.71
N PHE A 110 1.13 -5.14 -32.74
CA PHE A 110 0.71 -4.34 -33.90
C PHE A 110 1.69 -3.22 -34.25
N HIS A 111 2.11 -2.42 -33.26
CA HIS A 111 3.05 -1.31 -33.44
C HIS A 111 3.65 -0.89 -32.08
N ALA A 112 4.94 -0.56 -32.03
CA ALA A 112 5.63 -0.19 -30.79
C ALA A 112 5.12 1.14 -30.18
N ASP A 113 4.44 1.97 -30.97
CA ASP A 113 3.74 3.17 -30.46
C ASP A 113 2.66 2.84 -29.43
N VAL A 114 2.06 1.65 -29.50
CA VAL A 114 0.98 1.25 -28.60
C VAL A 114 1.47 1.20 -27.14
N PRO A 115 2.47 0.37 -26.78
CA PRO A 115 2.99 0.34 -25.42
C PRO A 115 3.64 1.66 -25.00
N TYR A 116 4.26 2.41 -25.92
CA TYR A 116 4.78 3.76 -25.61
C TYR A 116 3.67 4.71 -25.15
N HIS A 117 2.58 4.82 -25.93
CA HIS A 117 1.49 5.73 -25.59
C HIS A 117 0.67 5.25 -24.41
N GLN A 118 0.46 3.95 -24.23
CA GLN A 118 -0.09 3.39 -22.98
C GLN A 118 0.76 3.84 -21.79
N GLY A 119 2.09 3.69 -21.87
CA GLY A 119 3.03 4.12 -20.84
C GLY A 119 2.92 5.61 -20.52
N THR A 120 2.95 6.47 -21.53
CA THR A 120 2.81 7.93 -21.34
C THR A 120 1.48 8.32 -20.70
N MET A 121 0.37 7.72 -21.13
CA MET A 121 -0.95 8.03 -20.59
C MET A 121 -1.10 7.55 -19.15
N HIS A 122 -0.58 6.36 -18.81
CA HIS A 122 -0.57 5.86 -17.45
C HIS A 122 0.31 6.72 -16.54
N TYR A 123 1.50 7.09 -17.01
CA TYR A 123 2.41 7.98 -16.28
C TYR A 123 1.74 9.32 -15.96
N ALA A 124 1.12 9.94 -16.97
CA ALA A 124 0.40 11.21 -16.80
C ALA A 124 -0.84 11.12 -15.89
N ASN A 125 -1.35 9.91 -15.64
CA ASN A 125 -2.46 9.66 -14.71
C ASN A 125 -1.97 9.23 -13.31
N GLY A 126 -0.66 9.24 -13.04
CA GLY A 126 -0.07 8.70 -11.80
C GLY A 126 -0.20 7.17 -11.65
N SER A 127 -0.60 6.46 -12.70
CA SER A 127 -0.72 4.99 -12.71
C SER A 127 0.64 4.35 -12.99
N TYR A 128 1.58 4.53 -12.07
CA TYR A 128 3.00 4.22 -12.30
C TYR A 128 3.28 2.73 -12.53
N LYS A 129 2.49 1.83 -11.94
CA LYS A 129 2.61 0.38 -12.20
C LYS A 129 2.32 0.06 -13.67
N GLU A 130 1.18 0.52 -14.17
CA GLU A 130 0.75 0.30 -15.56
C GLU A 130 1.71 0.99 -16.53
N ALA A 131 2.19 2.20 -16.17
CA ALA A 131 3.20 2.93 -16.94
C ALA A 131 4.50 2.12 -17.08
N ALA A 132 5.01 1.60 -15.96
CA ALA A 132 6.23 0.81 -15.92
C ALA A 132 6.13 -0.46 -16.76
N LEU A 133 5.00 -1.17 -16.68
CA LEU A 133 4.75 -2.37 -17.49
C LEU A 133 4.68 -2.06 -18.99
N ALA A 134 3.97 -1.00 -19.37
CA ALA A 134 3.83 -0.58 -20.76
C ALA A 134 5.18 -0.11 -21.34
N PHE A 135 5.93 0.72 -20.62
CA PHE A 135 7.26 1.16 -21.07
C PHE A 135 8.27 0.01 -21.13
N LYS A 136 8.22 -0.94 -20.19
CA LYS A 136 9.04 -2.16 -20.29
C LYS A 136 8.73 -2.92 -21.58
N ARG A 137 7.45 -3.10 -21.92
CA ARG A 137 7.04 -3.74 -23.18
C ARG A 137 7.46 -2.94 -24.42
N PHE A 138 7.48 -1.62 -24.34
CA PHE A 138 7.99 -0.78 -25.42
C PHE A 138 9.50 -0.98 -25.65
N LEU A 139 10.29 -1.01 -24.58
CA LEU A 139 11.75 -1.25 -24.67
C LEU A 139 12.07 -2.67 -25.15
N ASP A 140 11.26 -3.66 -24.75
CA ASP A 140 11.43 -5.06 -25.11
C ASP A 140 10.67 -5.47 -26.39
N PHE A 141 10.17 -4.51 -27.18
CA PHE A 141 9.24 -4.78 -28.27
C PHE A 141 9.87 -5.72 -29.34
N PRO A 142 9.29 -6.90 -29.61
CA PRO A 142 9.99 -8.00 -30.27
C PRO A 142 9.90 -7.91 -31.80
N THR A 143 10.67 -7.03 -32.46
CA THR A 143 10.66 -6.97 -33.93
C THR A 143 11.94 -6.41 -34.57
N GLU A 144 12.24 -6.91 -35.77
CA GLU A 144 13.20 -6.31 -36.71
C GLU A 144 12.49 -5.51 -37.83
N ASP A 145 11.16 -5.59 -37.92
CA ASP A 145 10.37 -4.91 -38.95
C ASP A 145 10.22 -3.41 -38.64
N LYS A 146 10.97 -2.60 -39.38
CA LYS A 146 10.96 -1.14 -39.24
C LYS A 146 9.60 -0.49 -39.54
N ARG A 147 8.65 -1.19 -40.17
CA ARG A 147 7.31 -0.65 -40.47
C ARG A 147 6.42 -0.51 -39.25
N ILE A 148 6.68 -1.32 -38.22
CA ILE A 148 5.89 -1.33 -36.97
C ILE A 148 6.64 -0.64 -35.81
N LEU A 149 7.71 0.09 -36.15
CA LEU A 149 8.47 0.94 -35.24
C LEU A 149 8.16 2.42 -35.51
N PRO A 150 8.07 3.27 -34.48
CA PRO A 150 7.99 4.71 -34.66
C PRO A 150 9.19 5.25 -35.43
N ARG A 151 8.95 6.30 -36.22
CA ARG A 151 10.01 7.01 -36.94
C ARG A 151 11.00 7.70 -36.00
N ASP A 152 10.52 8.09 -34.82
CA ASP A 152 11.25 8.77 -33.76
C ASP A 152 11.62 7.82 -32.60
N MET A 153 11.84 6.53 -32.91
CA MET A 153 12.16 5.49 -31.91
C MET A 153 13.29 5.88 -30.97
N GLU A 154 14.41 6.42 -31.49
CA GLU A 154 15.56 6.82 -30.66
C GLU A 154 15.18 7.86 -29.60
N LYS A 155 14.36 8.86 -29.97
CA LYS A 155 13.87 9.87 -29.04
C LYS A 155 12.96 9.23 -27.99
N LYS A 156 12.01 8.40 -28.42
CA LYS A 156 11.06 7.74 -27.51
C LYS A 156 11.76 6.81 -26.53
N VAL A 157 12.79 6.09 -26.95
CA VAL A 157 13.64 5.28 -26.08
C VAL A 157 14.33 6.18 -25.06
N SER A 158 14.96 7.29 -25.50
CA SER A 158 15.59 8.25 -24.59
C SER A 158 14.61 8.84 -23.57
N ASP A 159 13.41 9.26 -24.01
CA ASP A 159 12.37 9.80 -23.12
C ASP A 159 11.94 8.76 -22.07
N VAL A 160 11.85 7.48 -22.47
CA VAL A 160 11.50 6.37 -21.56
C VAL A 160 12.65 6.07 -20.60
N GLU A 161 13.88 5.99 -21.08
CA GLU A 161 15.06 5.72 -20.26
C GLU A 161 15.28 6.77 -19.16
N GLU A 162 14.84 8.01 -19.37
CA GLU A 162 14.88 9.09 -18.38
C GLU A 162 13.95 8.82 -17.18
N VAL A 163 12.76 8.28 -17.41
CA VAL A 163 11.77 7.99 -16.35
C VAL A 163 11.87 6.56 -15.79
N MET A 164 12.52 5.64 -16.50
CA MET A 164 12.65 4.24 -16.07
C MET A 164 13.31 4.04 -14.69
N PRO A 165 14.31 4.82 -14.23
CA PRO A 165 14.86 4.67 -12.89
C PRO A 165 13.80 4.76 -11.79
N GLU A 166 12.85 5.68 -11.93
CA GLU A 166 11.71 5.82 -11.04
C GLU A 166 10.75 4.62 -11.17
N LEU A 167 10.42 4.25 -12.42
CA LEU A 167 9.44 3.21 -12.70
C LEU A 167 9.91 1.79 -12.38
N ARG A 168 11.22 1.56 -12.34
CA ARG A 168 11.83 0.27 -11.96
C ARG A 168 11.42 -0.17 -10.56
N PHE A 169 11.24 0.78 -9.64
CA PHE A 169 10.72 0.48 -8.31
C PHE A 169 9.39 -0.28 -8.40
N TYR A 170 8.44 0.19 -9.23
CA TYR A 170 7.14 -0.45 -9.37
C TYR A 170 7.21 -1.83 -10.05
N LEU A 171 8.14 -2.03 -10.99
CA LEU A 171 8.39 -3.36 -11.58
C LEU A 171 8.87 -4.36 -10.53
N ASP A 172 9.79 -3.94 -9.66
CA ASP A 172 10.34 -4.79 -8.61
C ASP A 172 9.35 -4.98 -7.45
N PHE A 173 8.65 -3.92 -7.05
CA PHE A 173 7.65 -3.92 -5.99
C PHE A 173 6.49 -4.85 -6.32
N TYR A 174 5.91 -4.74 -7.52
CA TYR A 174 4.81 -5.60 -7.97
C TYR A 174 5.26 -6.92 -8.62
N ARG A 175 6.54 -7.28 -8.50
CA ARG A 175 7.07 -8.53 -9.08
C ARG A 175 6.50 -9.79 -8.43
N SER A 176 6.13 -9.70 -7.15
CA SER A 176 5.61 -10.83 -6.39
C SER A 176 4.13 -11.02 -6.67
N ASP A 177 3.77 -12.17 -7.24
CA ASP A 177 2.38 -12.63 -7.36
C ASP A 177 1.88 -13.32 -6.07
N ALA A 178 2.56 -13.11 -4.94
CA ALA A 178 2.17 -13.72 -3.67
C ALA A 178 0.78 -13.23 -3.27
N VAL A 179 -0.14 -14.18 -3.07
CA VAL A 179 -1.48 -13.89 -2.58
C VAL A 179 -1.41 -13.46 -1.12
N PHE A 180 -1.95 -12.28 -0.81
CA PHE A 180 -2.07 -11.76 0.56
C PHE A 180 -3.49 -11.81 1.04
N GLU A 181 -3.72 -12.71 1.99
CA GLU A 181 -5.01 -12.90 2.63
C GLU A 181 -4.84 -12.68 4.13
N PRO A 182 -4.81 -11.42 4.60
CA PRO A 182 -4.77 -11.17 6.02
C PRO A 182 -6.11 -11.60 6.63
N LYS A 183 -6.04 -12.18 7.82
CA LYS A 183 -7.17 -12.78 8.52
C LYS A 183 -7.81 -11.75 9.45
N LEU A 184 -9.11 -11.53 9.28
CA LEU A 184 -9.90 -10.68 10.17
C LEU A 184 -9.74 -11.15 11.62
N VAL A 185 -9.42 -10.22 12.53
CA VAL A 185 -9.43 -10.50 13.98
C VAL A 185 -10.88 -10.41 14.45
N ALA A 186 -11.68 -11.42 14.07
CA ALA A 186 -13.14 -11.37 14.07
C ALA A 186 -13.78 -11.06 15.42
N GLY A 187 -13.11 -11.35 16.53
CA GLY A 187 -13.63 -10.95 17.84
C GLY A 187 -13.56 -9.45 18.05
N VAL A 188 -12.49 -8.79 17.59
CA VAL A 188 -12.22 -7.35 17.77
C VAL A 188 -12.96 -6.48 16.76
N SER A 189 -12.96 -6.93 15.50
CA SER A 189 -13.58 -6.29 14.34
C SER A 189 -15.11 -6.26 14.43
N THR A 190 -15.72 -5.08 14.37
CA THR A 190 -17.17 -4.89 14.46
C THR A 190 -17.72 -4.04 13.31
N GLN A 191 -18.97 -3.60 13.39
CA GLN A 191 -19.54 -2.65 12.41
C GLN A 191 -19.02 -1.21 12.61
N ALA A 192 -18.35 -0.95 13.73
CA ALA A 192 -17.62 0.28 13.99
C ALA A 192 -16.25 0.24 13.29
N ASP A 193 -15.53 1.36 13.31
CA ASP A 193 -14.16 1.38 12.81
C ASP A 193 -13.20 1.04 13.97
N GLU A 194 -12.30 0.08 13.79
CA GLU A 194 -11.26 -0.27 14.75
C GLU A 194 -9.87 -0.05 14.16
N TYR A 195 -9.04 0.73 14.85
CA TYR A 195 -7.72 1.12 14.37
C TYR A 195 -6.72 1.44 15.50
N LEU A 196 -5.45 1.67 15.15
CA LEU A 196 -4.32 1.81 16.09
C LEU A 196 -4.23 0.65 17.10
N PRO A 197 -4.12 -0.61 16.63
CA PRO A 197 -3.92 -1.73 17.53
C PRO A 197 -2.59 -1.59 18.29
N MET A 198 -2.54 -2.07 19.53
CA MET A 198 -1.32 -2.23 20.32
C MET A 198 -1.40 -3.51 21.15
N LEU A 199 -0.45 -4.42 20.95
CA LEU A 199 -0.31 -5.63 21.76
C LEU A 199 0.47 -5.33 23.02
N SER A 200 0.04 -5.88 24.16
CA SER A 200 0.94 -5.97 25.31
C SER A 200 2.15 -6.85 24.96
N PRO A 201 3.34 -6.62 25.56
CA PRO A 201 4.55 -7.38 25.26
C PRO A 201 4.42 -8.90 25.44
N ASP A 202 3.53 -9.34 26.31
CA ASP A 202 3.19 -10.76 26.50
C ASP A 202 2.07 -11.29 25.58
N ASN A 203 1.59 -10.45 24.67
CA ASN A 203 0.46 -10.67 23.77
C ASN A 203 -0.90 -10.92 24.46
N GLU A 204 -1.06 -10.79 25.79
CA GLU A 204 -2.34 -11.14 26.46
C GLU A 204 -3.43 -10.09 26.30
N LEU A 205 -3.03 -8.83 26.13
CA LEU A 205 -3.89 -7.67 25.95
C LEU A 205 -3.72 -7.13 24.52
N LEU A 206 -4.83 -6.71 23.95
CA LEU A 206 -4.86 -5.92 22.73
C LEU A 206 -5.65 -4.65 22.99
N PHE A 207 -4.98 -3.52 22.92
CA PHE A 207 -5.60 -2.20 22.92
C PHE A 207 -5.85 -1.73 21.50
N PHE A 208 -6.90 -0.96 21.28
CA PHE A 208 -7.23 -0.35 20.00
C PHE A 208 -8.22 0.80 20.21
N THR A 209 -8.24 1.76 19.28
CA THR A 209 -9.29 2.77 19.22
C THR A 209 -10.49 2.20 18.46
N ARG A 210 -11.69 2.35 19.03
CA ARG A 210 -12.95 2.05 18.34
C ARG A 210 -13.71 3.35 18.11
N LEU A 211 -14.02 3.64 16.85
CA LEU A 211 -14.85 4.77 16.45
C LEU A 211 -16.27 4.31 16.16
N SER A 212 -17.20 4.71 17.04
CA SER A 212 -18.62 4.34 16.96
C SER A 212 -19.52 5.56 16.71
N LYS A 213 -20.64 5.34 16.02
CA LYS A 213 -21.70 6.36 15.87
C LYS A 213 -22.70 6.26 17.01
N VAL A 214 -22.66 7.23 17.92
CA VAL A 214 -23.59 7.31 19.06
C VAL A 214 -24.64 8.38 18.79
N LYS A 215 -25.89 8.11 19.15
CA LYS A 215 -26.97 9.12 19.14
C LYS A 215 -27.27 9.54 20.57
N PRO A 216 -26.74 10.69 21.04
CA PRO A 216 -26.99 11.16 22.41
C PRO A 216 -28.48 11.33 22.67
N LYS A 217 -28.90 11.09 23.92
CA LYS A 217 -30.30 11.22 24.31
C LYS A 217 -30.77 12.66 24.07
N GLY A 218 -31.82 12.81 23.25
CA GLY A 218 -32.37 14.12 22.87
C GLY A 218 -31.70 14.77 21.66
N SER A 219 -30.65 14.17 21.09
CA SER A 219 -30.06 14.62 19.83
C SER A 219 -30.85 14.09 18.62
N PHE A 220 -30.98 14.92 17.59
CA PHE A 220 -31.51 14.51 16.28
C PHE A 220 -30.44 13.89 15.39
N VAL A 221 -29.16 14.15 15.67
CA VAL A 221 -28.01 13.69 14.89
C VAL A 221 -27.14 12.73 15.70
N SER A 222 -26.53 11.77 15.00
CA SER A 222 -25.48 10.94 15.57
C SER A 222 -24.16 11.71 15.57
N VAL A 223 -23.31 11.40 16.53
CA VAL A 223 -21.94 11.91 16.64
C VAL A 223 -20.98 10.74 16.66
N ASP A 224 -19.79 10.97 16.15
CA ASP A 224 -18.68 10.03 16.18
C ASP A 224 -18.02 10.09 17.56
N VAL A 225 -17.75 8.93 18.16
CA VAL A 225 -17.12 8.79 19.48
C VAL A 225 -15.98 7.78 19.37
N GLU A 226 -14.79 8.21 19.74
CA GLU A 226 -13.57 7.38 19.75
C GLU A 226 -13.28 6.90 21.17
N GLU A 227 -13.31 5.58 21.35
CA GLU A 227 -13.10 4.94 22.65
C GLU A 227 -11.84 4.08 22.62
N LEU A 228 -10.94 4.29 23.59
CA LEU A 228 -9.87 3.35 23.88
C LEU A 228 -10.48 2.06 24.43
N THR A 229 -10.27 0.97 23.72
CA THR A 229 -10.85 -0.34 23.98
C THR A 229 -9.75 -1.36 24.29
N GLU A 230 -9.98 -2.22 25.27
CA GLU A 230 -9.09 -3.33 25.62
C GLU A 230 -9.80 -4.67 25.36
N SER A 231 -9.10 -5.60 24.71
CA SER A 231 -9.51 -7.00 24.58
C SER A 231 -8.50 -7.93 25.23
N ARG A 232 -9.02 -8.98 25.89
CA ARG A 232 -8.23 -10.01 26.58
C ARG A 232 -8.46 -11.36 25.90
N GLY A 233 -7.41 -12.15 25.73
CA GLY A 233 -7.54 -13.52 25.23
C GLY A 233 -6.26 -14.12 24.65
N GLY A 234 -5.29 -13.29 24.29
CA GLY A 234 -3.99 -13.77 23.81
C GLY A 234 -4.03 -14.43 22.43
N ALA A 235 -2.84 -14.66 21.87
CA ALA A 235 -2.68 -15.22 20.52
C ALA A 235 -3.31 -16.63 20.34
N GLN A 236 -3.46 -17.41 21.41
CA GLN A 236 -4.04 -18.77 21.34
C GLN A 236 -5.55 -18.83 21.53
N ALA A 237 -6.14 -18.04 22.46
CA ALA A 237 -7.60 -18.05 22.65
C ALA A 237 -8.32 -17.07 21.70
N GLY A 238 -7.56 -16.15 21.08
CA GLY A 238 -8.08 -15.08 20.25
C GLY A 238 -8.59 -13.90 21.08
N TYR A 239 -8.61 -12.72 20.48
CA TYR A 239 -9.14 -11.51 21.12
C TYR A 239 -10.65 -11.42 20.92
N GLY A 240 -11.40 -11.14 21.99
CA GLY A 240 -12.84 -10.87 21.91
C GLY A 240 -13.17 -9.43 21.46
N LYS A 241 -14.44 -9.04 21.57
CA LYS A 241 -14.94 -7.69 21.21
C LYS A 241 -14.25 -6.55 21.95
N GLY A 242 -13.62 -6.86 23.06
CA GLY A 242 -13.07 -5.89 23.96
C GLY A 242 -14.15 -5.08 24.67
N ARG A 243 -13.69 -4.34 25.67
CA ARG A 243 -14.48 -3.44 26.50
C ARG A 243 -13.82 -2.08 26.45
N ALA A 244 -14.61 -1.03 26.18
CA ALA A 244 -14.14 0.34 26.34
C ALA A 244 -13.57 0.48 27.76
N LEU A 245 -12.36 1.01 27.90
CA LEU A 245 -11.78 1.22 29.21
C LEU A 245 -12.70 2.18 30.00
N PRO A 246 -12.99 1.88 31.28
CA PRO A 246 -13.82 2.74 32.11
C PRO A 246 -13.07 4.04 32.46
N GLU A 247 -13.72 4.93 33.20
CA GLU A 247 -13.03 6.06 33.83
C GLU A 247 -11.74 5.58 34.53
N PRO A 248 -10.63 6.31 34.39
CA PRO A 248 -10.53 7.70 33.89
C PRO A 248 -10.46 7.85 32.35
N PHE A 249 -10.47 6.76 31.60
CA PHE A 249 -10.46 6.80 30.13
C PHE A 249 -11.84 7.08 29.56
N ASN A 250 -11.88 7.43 28.28
CA ASN A 250 -13.12 7.69 27.52
C ASN A 250 -14.02 8.77 28.16
N THR A 251 -13.41 9.73 28.86
CA THR A 251 -14.09 10.89 29.50
C THR A 251 -13.95 12.17 28.67
N GLY A 252 -12.96 12.24 27.77
CA GLY A 252 -12.72 13.33 26.83
C GLY A 252 -13.36 13.14 25.45
N ASP A 253 -12.94 13.96 24.49
CA ASP A 253 -13.51 13.98 23.13
C ASP A 253 -12.96 12.87 22.22
N SER A 254 -11.68 12.50 22.38
CA SER A 254 -11.01 11.53 21.49
C SER A 254 -9.76 10.92 22.14
N TYR A 255 -9.58 9.61 21.94
CA TYR A 255 -8.45 8.82 22.42
C TYR A 255 -7.73 8.17 21.23
N GLY A 256 -6.44 8.41 21.13
CA GLY A 256 -5.59 7.88 20.08
C GLY A 256 -4.89 6.58 20.48
N GLY A 257 -3.74 6.34 19.86
CA GLY A 257 -2.92 5.15 20.09
C GLY A 257 -2.33 5.10 21.50
N VAL A 258 -1.90 3.90 21.89
CA VAL A 258 -1.26 3.65 23.20
C VAL A 258 0.01 2.84 23.05
N THR A 259 0.85 2.88 24.07
CA THR A 259 1.90 1.91 24.31
C THR A 259 1.95 1.52 25.77
N ILE A 260 2.51 0.36 26.08
CA ILE A 260 2.54 -0.20 27.43
C ILE A 260 3.91 -0.80 27.72
N SER A 261 4.36 -0.63 28.96
CA SER A 261 5.59 -1.20 29.49
C SER A 261 5.58 -2.73 29.51
N VAL A 262 6.78 -3.34 29.51
CA VAL A 262 6.98 -4.80 29.45
C VAL A 262 6.30 -5.58 30.57
N ASN A 263 6.07 -4.95 31.72
CA ASN A 263 5.39 -5.55 32.87
C ASN A 263 3.88 -5.27 32.90
N ASN A 264 3.32 -4.60 31.88
CA ASN A 264 1.94 -4.16 31.78
C ASN A 264 1.47 -3.24 32.93
N LYS A 265 2.37 -2.49 33.59
CA LYS A 265 2.05 -1.63 34.74
C LYS A 265 2.06 -0.13 34.46
N GLU A 266 2.55 0.27 33.30
CA GLU A 266 2.60 1.67 32.88
C GLU A 266 2.19 1.76 31.42
N MET A 267 1.24 2.64 31.12
CA MET A 267 0.75 2.91 29.77
C MET A 267 0.95 4.39 29.45
N PHE A 268 1.32 4.66 28.20
CA PHE A 268 1.27 5.98 27.60
C PHE A 268 0.16 6.02 26.56
N VAL A 269 -0.69 7.05 26.63
CA VAL A 269 -1.91 7.17 25.83
C VAL A 269 -1.99 8.56 25.23
N THR A 270 -2.39 8.62 23.96
CA THR A 270 -2.77 9.87 23.31
C THR A 270 -4.18 10.26 23.71
N ILE A 271 -4.35 11.48 24.23
CA ILE A 271 -5.66 12.07 24.50
C ILE A 271 -5.73 13.41 23.81
N CYS A 272 -6.78 13.63 23.01
CA CYS A 272 -6.99 14.88 22.33
C CYS A 272 -7.96 15.77 23.09
N GLY A 273 -7.55 17.03 23.29
CA GLY A 273 -8.35 18.04 23.94
C GLY A 273 -9.55 18.48 23.09
N LYS A 274 -10.33 19.41 23.63
CA LYS A 274 -11.35 20.10 22.85
C LYS A 274 -10.69 21.03 21.84
N PRO A 275 -11.26 21.20 20.63
CA PRO A 275 -10.80 22.22 19.72
C PRO A 275 -10.80 23.61 20.38
N ASP A 276 -9.75 24.38 20.16
CA ASP A 276 -9.67 25.79 20.54
C ASP A 276 -10.67 26.64 19.72
N PRO A 277 -10.83 27.94 20.02
CA PRO A 277 -11.74 28.81 19.25
C PRO A 277 -11.39 28.96 17.76
N LYS A 278 -10.17 28.59 17.34
CA LYS A 278 -9.74 28.57 15.94
C LYS A 278 -10.00 27.21 15.27
N GLY A 279 -10.52 26.24 16.02
CA GLY A 279 -10.80 24.88 15.57
C GLY A 279 -9.59 23.95 15.65
N TYR A 280 -8.47 24.39 16.21
CA TYR A 280 -7.28 23.57 16.39
C TYR A 280 -7.44 22.62 17.57
N ARG A 281 -7.11 21.34 17.40
CA ARG A 281 -7.22 20.32 18.45
C ARG A 281 -5.81 19.84 18.85
N ASN A 282 -5.37 20.20 20.04
CA ASN A 282 -4.14 19.66 20.62
C ASN A 282 -4.36 18.19 20.99
N CYS A 283 -3.40 17.33 20.65
CA CYS A 283 -3.34 15.96 21.15
C CYS A 283 -2.05 15.80 21.91
N ASP A 284 -2.17 15.29 23.14
CA ASP A 284 -1.06 15.21 24.09
C ASP A 284 -0.86 13.77 24.56
N LEU A 285 0.36 13.47 25.00
CA LEU A 285 0.68 12.20 25.64
C LEU A 285 0.49 12.28 27.15
N TYR A 286 -0.20 11.28 27.67
CA TYR A 286 -0.44 11.08 29.09
C TYR A 286 0.15 9.75 29.55
N ARG A 287 0.45 9.65 30.83
CA ARG A 287 0.91 8.44 31.52
C ARG A 287 -0.11 7.97 32.54
N THR A 288 -0.32 6.67 32.62
CA THR A 288 -1.15 6.03 33.66
C THR A 288 -0.49 4.74 34.14
N HIS A 289 -0.75 4.36 35.39
CA HIS A 289 -0.22 3.16 36.04
C HIS A 289 -1.34 2.16 36.30
N TYR A 290 -1.04 0.86 36.22
CA TYR A 290 -1.99 -0.20 36.57
C TYR A 290 -1.70 -0.71 37.98
N ASP A 291 -2.31 -0.03 38.96
CA ASP A 291 -2.01 -0.19 40.38
C ASP A 291 -3.13 -0.96 41.09
N SER A 292 -2.76 -1.60 42.20
CA SER A 292 -3.72 -2.26 43.07
C SER A 292 -4.15 -1.35 44.21
N HIS A 293 -5.41 -1.48 44.59
CA HIS A 293 -5.96 -0.86 45.80
C HIS A 293 -6.89 -1.84 46.51
N MET A 294 -7.14 -1.59 47.79
CA MET A 294 -8.11 -2.37 48.55
C MET A 294 -9.51 -1.81 48.29
N ASP A 295 -10.39 -2.62 47.72
CA ASP A 295 -11.82 -2.31 47.68
C ASP A 295 -12.40 -2.55 49.08
N PHE A 296 -12.66 -1.48 49.83
CA PHE A 296 -13.21 -1.56 51.19
C PHE A 296 -14.65 -2.09 51.25
N GLY A 297 -15.37 -2.13 50.12
CA GLY A 297 -16.71 -2.73 50.04
C GLY A 297 -16.67 -4.25 49.96
N THR A 298 -15.68 -4.82 49.27
CA THR A 298 -15.51 -6.27 49.11
C THR A 298 -14.43 -6.87 50.01
N GLY A 299 -13.53 -6.04 50.55
CA GLY A 299 -12.35 -6.45 51.29
C GLY A 299 -11.30 -7.16 50.42
N GLN A 300 -11.36 -6.97 49.09
CA GLN A 300 -10.48 -7.61 48.13
C GLN A 300 -9.57 -6.58 47.46
N GLU A 301 -8.38 -7.02 47.08
CA GLU A 301 -7.48 -6.22 46.24
C GLU A 301 -8.00 -6.21 44.80
N THR A 302 -8.14 -5.01 44.25
CA THR A 302 -8.60 -4.75 42.89
C THR A 302 -7.53 -3.99 42.13
N TRP A 303 -7.40 -4.27 40.83
CA TRP A 303 -6.42 -3.63 39.96
C TRP A 303 -7.13 -2.70 38.97
N GLU A 304 -6.70 -1.45 38.94
CA GLU A 304 -7.25 -0.44 38.05
C GLU A 304 -6.17 0.48 37.49
N TRP A 305 -6.51 1.15 36.39
CA TRP A 305 -5.65 2.17 35.84
C TRP A 305 -5.85 3.48 36.61
N THR A 306 -4.76 4.12 37.01
CA THR A 306 -4.80 5.42 37.69
C THR A 306 -5.24 6.53 36.74
N GLU A 307 -5.56 7.70 37.30
CA GLU A 307 -5.76 8.92 36.50
C GLU A 307 -4.60 9.16 35.52
N ALA A 308 -4.94 9.52 34.29
CA ALA A 308 -3.97 9.80 33.25
C ALA A 308 -3.29 11.16 33.52
N GLN A 309 -1.99 11.14 33.78
CA GLN A 309 -1.18 12.31 34.06
C GLN A 309 -0.57 12.86 32.77
N LEU A 310 -0.82 14.13 32.48
CA LEU A 310 -0.22 14.82 31.33
C LEU A 310 1.32 14.80 31.45
N LEU A 311 2.02 14.40 30.39
CA LEU A 311 3.48 14.52 30.35
C LEU A 311 3.90 15.99 30.29
N SER A 312 5.10 16.30 30.78
CA SER A 312 5.59 17.68 30.86
C SER A 312 5.76 18.33 29.48
N GLU A 313 5.96 19.65 29.48
CA GLU A 313 6.28 20.44 28.28
C GLU A 313 7.57 20.02 27.56
N ALA A 314 8.39 19.17 28.20
CA ALA A 314 9.52 18.55 27.56
C ALA A 314 9.07 17.57 26.46
N VAL A 315 7.93 16.92 26.64
CA VAL A 315 7.35 15.96 25.69
C VAL A 315 6.20 16.57 24.89
N ASN A 316 5.27 17.26 25.55
CA ASN A 316 4.09 17.84 24.91
C ASN A 316 4.29 19.30 24.54
N GLY A 317 3.94 19.70 23.31
CA GLY A 317 3.97 21.10 22.90
C GLY A 317 2.61 21.80 23.11
N PRO A 318 2.60 23.15 23.17
CA PRO A 318 1.37 23.92 23.42
C PRO A 318 0.46 24.04 22.19
N ASP A 319 1.02 23.97 20.98
CA ASP A 319 0.33 24.04 19.69
C ASP A 319 0.85 22.90 18.80
N SER A 320 0.69 21.66 19.26
CA SER A 320 1.23 20.47 18.60
C SER A 320 0.30 19.25 18.65
N TRP A 321 0.67 18.23 17.87
CA TRP A 321 -0.07 16.98 17.82
C TRP A 321 0.85 15.83 18.22
N GLU A 322 1.00 15.53 19.49
CA GLU A 322 1.74 14.35 19.95
C GLU A 322 0.84 13.12 20.01
N SER A 323 1.20 12.08 19.25
CA SER A 323 0.32 10.93 19.07
C SER A 323 1.06 9.62 18.79
N GLN A 324 0.33 8.51 18.91
CA GLN A 324 0.77 7.18 18.49
C GLN A 324 2.11 6.78 19.12
N PRO A 325 2.22 6.80 20.47
CA PRO A 325 3.47 6.51 21.14
C PRO A 325 3.85 5.03 21.02
N THR A 326 5.15 4.75 21.11
CA THR A 326 5.72 3.42 21.28
C THR A 326 6.89 3.49 22.26
N LEU A 327 7.04 2.48 23.11
CA LEU A 327 7.98 2.44 24.21
C LEU A 327 9.01 1.32 24.00
N SER A 328 10.28 1.62 24.26
CA SER A 328 11.34 0.61 24.34
C SER A 328 11.09 -0.39 25.47
N ALA A 329 11.66 -1.60 25.34
CA ALA A 329 11.39 -2.69 26.27
C ALA A 329 11.90 -2.42 27.71
N ASP A 330 12.98 -1.62 27.84
CA ASP A 330 13.48 -1.15 29.14
C ASP A 330 12.66 0.02 29.71
N GLY A 331 11.70 0.53 28.93
CA GLY A 331 10.86 1.66 29.25
C GLY A 331 11.59 3.00 29.22
N ARG A 332 12.84 3.11 28.78
CA ARG A 332 13.64 4.33 28.94
C ARG A 332 13.54 5.30 27.78
N THR A 333 13.13 4.83 26.61
CA THR A 333 12.97 5.64 25.40
C THR A 333 11.56 5.50 24.85
N MET A 334 10.91 6.62 24.57
CA MET A 334 9.61 6.68 23.91
C MET A 334 9.79 7.36 22.55
N TYR A 335 9.14 6.80 21.54
CA TYR A 335 9.02 7.37 20.21
C TYR A 335 7.55 7.68 19.95
N PHE A 336 7.25 8.75 19.22
CA PHE A 336 5.87 9.15 18.93
C PHE A 336 5.84 10.01 17.66
N ALA A 337 4.68 10.04 17.00
CA ALA A 337 4.45 10.93 15.88
C ALA A 337 4.13 12.33 16.41
N THR A 338 4.64 13.37 15.76
CA THR A 338 4.32 14.75 16.09
C THR A 338 4.14 15.65 14.88
N VAL A 339 3.31 16.69 15.06
CA VAL A 339 3.29 17.88 14.19
C VAL A 339 3.58 19.08 15.08
N ARG A 340 4.75 19.69 14.88
CA ARG A 340 5.19 20.92 15.56
C ARG A 340 5.50 22.01 14.54
N PRO A 341 5.61 23.29 14.95
CA PRO A 341 5.98 24.39 14.05
C PRO A 341 7.28 24.19 13.27
N ASP A 342 8.22 23.41 13.79
CA ASP A 342 9.51 23.07 13.18
C ASP A 342 9.54 21.70 12.47
N SER A 343 8.42 20.95 12.50
CA SER A 343 8.29 19.69 11.77
C SER A 343 8.15 19.94 10.27
N LYS A 344 8.65 19.01 9.44
CA LYS A 344 8.58 19.13 7.97
C LYS A 344 7.29 18.56 7.37
N GLY A 345 6.60 17.76 8.18
CA GLY A 345 5.31 17.14 7.96
C GLY A 345 4.85 16.58 9.31
N THR A 346 4.30 15.37 9.31
CA THR A 346 4.31 14.55 10.53
C THR A 346 5.69 13.92 10.67
N ASP A 347 6.36 14.12 11.81
CA ASP A 347 7.69 13.58 12.06
C ASP A 347 7.65 12.60 13.25
N ILE A 348 8.56 11.61 13.29
CA ILE A 348 8.76 10.77 14.47
C ILE A 348 9.76 11.45 15.40
N TYR A 349 9.34 11.72 16.64
CA TYR A 349 10.20 12.26 17.69
C TYR A 349 10.49 11.20 18.73
N PHE A 350 11.53 11.43 19.51
CA PHE A 350 11.86 10.59 20.66
C PHE A 350 12.16 11.42 21.91
N SER A 351 11.92 10.83 23.07
CA SER A 351 12.34 11.33 24.38
C SER A 351 12.89 10.17 25.22
N THR A 352 13.80 10.49 26.13
CA THR A 352 14.43 9.51 27.03
C THR A 352 14.14 9.87 28.47
N ARG A 353 13.97 8.87 29.36
CA ARG A 353 13.82 9.12 30.81
C ARG A 353 14.99 8.58 31.60
N GLY A 354 15.43 9.37 32.58
CA GLY A 354 16.44 8.98 33.55
C GLY A 354 15.90 8.06 34.64
N ASP A 355 16.76 7.69 35.59
CA ASP A 355 16.36 6.90 36.77
C ASP A 355 15.42 7.68 37.72
N ASP A 356 15.37 9.00 37.58
CA ASP A 356 14.41 9.88 38.26
C ASP A 356 13.01 9.86 37.61
N GLY A 357 12.85 9.14 36.50
CA GLY A 357 11.60 9.04 35.75
C GLY A 357 11.24 10.30 34.96
N ILE A 358 12.13 11.28 34.88
CA ILE A 358 11.91 12.54 34.16
C ILE A 358 12.27 12.35 32.69
N TRP A 359 11.32 12.67 31.81
CA TRP A 359 11.53 12.67 30.37
C TRP A 359 12.34 13.88 29.91
N SER A 360 13.29 13.66 29.01
CA SER A 360 14.08 14.69 28.35
C SER A 360 13.22 15.50 27.37
N ALA A 361 13.72 16.65 26.95
CA ALA A 361 13.13 17.38 25.83
C ALA A 361 13.06 16.45 24.61
N ALA A 362 11.88 16.37 23.98
CA ALA A 362 11.66 15.57 22.80
C ALA A 362 12.39 16.16 21.60
N GLN A 363 13.00 15.29 20.81
CA GLN A 363 13.81 15.66 19.66
C GLN A 363 13.37 14.87 18.43
N PRO A 364 13.51 15.42 17.21
CA PRO A 364 13.33 14.64 15.99
C PRO A 364 14.22 13.39 16.02
N LEU A 365 13.68 12.25 15.61
CA LEU A 365 14.45 11.01 15.52
C LEU A 365 15.61 11.20 14.54
N PRO A 366 16.88 11.07 14.98
CA PRO A 366 18.01 11.26 14.11
C PRO A 366 18.12 10.15 13.07
N GLY A 367 18.81 10.48 11.97
CA GLY A 367 19.08 9.54 10.88
C GLY A 367 18.03 9.61 9.77
N PRO A 368 17.93 8.56 8.94
CA PRO A 368 17.13 8.56 7.71
C PRO A 368 15.63 8.31 7.94
N VAL A 369 15.15 8.20 9.19
CA VAL A 369 13.74 7.90 9.46
C VAL A 369 12.84 9.06 9.08
N ASN A 370 13.11 10.28 9.54
CA ASN A 370 12.32 11.45 9.16
C ASN A 370 12.80 12.04 7.84
N THR A 371 11.87 12.38 6.96
CA THR A 371 12.18 12.98 5.66
C THR A 371 11.60 14.38 5.56
N SER A 372 11.33 14.88 4.34
CA SER A 372 10.46 16.05 4.17
C SER A 372 8.99 15.66 4.01
N GLY A 373 8.68 14.37 4.00
CA GLY A 373 7.32 13.83 3.92
C GLY A 373 6.65 13.68 5.28
N ASP A 374 5.69 12.76 5.35
CA ASP A 374 5.02 12.41 6.60
C ASP A 374 5.47 11.03 7.07
N GLU A 375 5.91 10.92 8.32
CA GLU A 375 6.21 9.68 9.04
C GLU A 375 5.39 9.61 10.33
N LYS A 376 4.62 8.53 10.51
CA LYS A 376 3.70 8.37 11.64
C LYS A 376 3.53 6.92 12.06
N ALA A 377 2.72 6.71 13.10
CA ALA A 377 2.37 5.43 13.67
C ALA A 377 3.59 4.54 13.96
N PRO A 378 4.60 5.05 14.69
CA PRO A 378 5.76 4.25 15.04
C PRO A 378 5.37 3.07 15.92
N PHE A 379 5.92 1.91 15.63
CA PHE A 379 5.85 0.72 16.45
C PHE A 379 7.26 0.15 16.62
N LEU A 380 7.81 0.31 17.81
CA LEU A 380 9.06 -0.31 18.20
C LEU A 380 8.76 -1.72 18.70
N HIS A 381 9.32 -2.73 18.02
CA HIS A 381 9.19 -4.11 18.47
C HIS A 381 9.89 -4.31 19.83
N SER A 382 9.49 -5.35 20.57
CA SER A 382 10.05 -5.68 21.89
C SER A 382 11.55 -6.01 21.87
N ASP A 383 12.16 -6.21 20.69
CA ASP A 383 13.62 -6.29 20.53
C ASP A 383 14.32 -4.92 20.77
N SER A 384 13.56 -3.82 20.83
CA SER A 384 14.03 -2.44 20.92
C SER A 384 15.01 -2.03 19.83
N ARG A 385 15.05 -2.77 18.72
CA ARG A 385 15.99 -2.59 17.61
C ARG A 385 15.30 -2.51 16.25
N THR A 386 14.04 -2.90 16.14
CA THR A 386 13.29 -2.81 14.89
C THR A 386 12.10 -1.88 15.05
N LEU A 387 12.13 -0.75 14.33
CA LEU A 387 11.08 0.25 14.30
C LEU A 387 10.30 0.11 12.99
N TYR A 388 9.00 -0.16 13.09
CA TYR A 388 8.05 -0.08 11.99
C TYR A 388 7.36 1.28 12.04
N PHE A 389 7.04 1.86 10.89
CA PHE A 389 6.31 3.12 10.82
C PHE A 389 5.63 3.25 9.47
N ALA A 390 4.60 4.10 9.40
CA ALA A 390 3.94 4.44 8.15
C ALA A 390 4.55 5.74 7.60
N ALA A 391 4.84 5.79 6.31
CA ALA A 391 5.38 6.97 5.67
C ALA A 391 4.84 7.23 4.28
N ARG A 392 4.85 8.50 3.87
CA ARG A 392 4.61 8.92 2.49
C ARG A 392 5.50 10.10 2.10
N PRO A 393 5.88 10.22 0.82
CA PRO A 393 6.68 11.34 0.36
C PRO A 393 5.92 12.67 0.46
N PRO A 394 6.64 13.82 0.51
CA PRO A 394 5.99 15.11 0.34
C PRO A 394 5.44 15.26 -1.08
N VAL A 395 4.60 16.27 -1.30
CA VAL A 395 4.18 16.66 -2.65
C VAL A 395 5.06 17.79 -3.20
N ASP A 396 5.25 17.80 -4.51
CA ASP A 396 5.93 18.86 -5.24
C ASP A 396 4.97 20.05 -5.54
N GLU A 397 5.44 21.04 -6.30
CA GLU A 397 4.65 22.21 -6.68
C GLU A 397 3.47 21.91 -7.62
N ASN A 398 3.49 20.75 -8.28
CA ASN A 398 2.43 20.28 -9.17
C ASN A 398 1.41 19.39 -8.43
N GLY A 399 1.65 19.07 -7.16
CA GLY A 399 0.83 18.19 -6.35
C GLY A 399 1.17 16.71 -6.52
N GLU A 400 2.30 16.38 -7.15
CA GLU A 400 2.77 15.02 -7.36
C GLU A 400 3.72 14.56 -6.25
N PRO A 401 3.79 13.25 -5.94
CA PRO A 401 4.73 12.72 -4.96
C PRO A 401 6.20 13.02 -5.31
N ASP A 402 6.92 13.68 -4.40
CA ASP A 402 8.35 13.95 -4.52
C ASP A 402 9.15 12.80 -3.89
N LEU A 403 9.50 11.83 -4.74
CA LEU A 403 10.19 10.61 -4.37
C LEU A 403 11.70 10.78 -4.13
N GLU A 404 12.23 12.01 -4.25
CA GLU A 404 13.61 12.35 -3.92
C GLU A 404 13.74 12.88 -2.49
N ARG A 405 12.70 13.59 -2.00
CA ARG A 405 12.68 14.20 -0.67
C ARG A 405 11.99 13.36 0.41
N GLY A 406 11.46 12.18 0.05
CA GLY A 406 10.74 11.31 0.98
C GLY A 406 10.97 9.82 0.77
N HIS A 407 10.31 9.01 1.60
CA HIS A 407 10.33 7.56 1.45
C HIS A 407 9.61 7.12 0.19
N ARG A 408 10.30 6.33 -0.65
CA ARG A 408 9.70 5.79 -1.88
C ARG A 408 8.72 4.66 -1.55
N GLY A 409 7.43 4.95 -1.71
CA GLY A 409 6.32 4.03 -1.52
C GLY A 409 5.56 3.71 -2.82
N ALA A 410 4.57 2.84 -2.73
CA ALA A 410 3.71 2.41 -3.81
C ALA A 410 2.48 3.31 -4.02
N GLY A 411 2.12 4.14 -3.04
CA GLY A 411 1.05 5.13 -3.16
C GLY A 411 0.93 6.04 -1.94
N GLY A 412 -0.14 5.87 -1.16
CA GLY A 412 -0.44 6.66 0.04
C GLY A 412 0.58 6.44 1.17
N TYR A 413 0.11 6.22 2.39
CA TYR A 413 0.99 5.76 3.45
C TYR A 413 1.41 4.32 3.23
N ASP A 414 2.70 4.05 3.26
CA ASP A 414 3.27 2.72 3.17
C ASP A 414 3.95 2.36 4.50
N ILE A 415 3.96 1.08 4.87
CA ILE A 415 4.75 0.61 6.01
C ILE A 415 6.23 0.47 5.62
N PHE A 416 7.09 1.09 6.41
CA PHE A 416 8.53 0.94 6.37
C PHE A 416 9.02 0.33 7.69
N PHE A 417 10.22 -0.21 7.65
CA PHE A 417 10.94 -0.58 8.87
C PHE A 417 12.39 -0.10 8.80
N SER A 418 12.90 0.35 9.94
CA SER A 418 14.32 0.63 10.15
C SER A 418 14.85 -0.26 11.27
N ARG A 419 16.12 -0.67 11.14
CA ARG A 419 16.81 -1.44 12.17
C ARG A 419 17.91 -0.58 12.79
N MET A 420 17.99 -0.62 14.10
CA MET A 420 19.06 0.01 14.86
C MET A 420 20.38 -0.73 14.58
N GLN A 421 21.41 0.04 14.26
CA GLN A 421 22.76 -0.43 13.99
C GLN A 421 23.52 -0.70 15.30
N GLU A 422 24.73 -1.24 15.21
CA GLU A 422 25.55 -1.54 16.40
C GLU A 422 25.97 -0.27 17.16
N ASP A 423 26.09 0.86 16.47
CA ASP A 423 26.44 2.15 17.06
C ASP A 423 25.25 2.91 17.68
N GLY A 424 24.06 2.31 17.67
CA GLY A 424 22.82 2.89 18.20
C GLY A 424 22.09 3.83 17.24
N THR A 425 22.59 4.02 16.02
CA THR A 425 21.90 4.81 14.99
C THR A 425 20.85 3.99 14.24
N TRP A 426 19.82 4.64 13.69
CA TRP A 426 18.84 3.96 12.82
C TRP A 426 19.41 3.81 11.39
N GLY A 427 19.28 2.61 10.83
CA GLY A 427 19.66 2.35 9.44
C GLY A 427 18.63 2.88 8.43
N GLU A 428 18.98 2.81 7.15
CA GLU A 428 18.07 3.19 6.04
C GLU A 428 16.74 2.43 6.11
N PRO A 429 15.59 3.12 6.12
CA PRO A 429 14.30 2.48 6.14
C PRO A 429 14.06 1.68 4.87
N ARG A 430 13.40 0.53 5.03
CA ARG A 430 13.03 -0.35 3.93
C ARG A 430 11.53 -0.51 3.89
N ASN A 431 10.96 -0.31 2.70
CA ASN A 431 9.56 -0.59 2.43
C ASN A 431 9.30 -2.09 2.66
N VAL A 432 8.21 -2.45 3.35
CA VAL A 432 7.88 -3.87 3.62
C VAL A 432 7.45 -4.63 2.34
N GLY A 433 7.14 -3.90 1.28
CA GLY A 433 6.87 -4.42 -0.05
C GLY A 433 5.42 -4.85 -0.29
N HIS A 434 5.12 -5.13 -1.56
CA HIS A 434 3.91 -5.82 -1.96
C HIS A 434 3.97 -7.28 -1.46
N PRO A 435 2.87 -7.87 -1.00
CA PRO A 435 1.48 -7.40 -1.05
C PRO A 435 0.95 -6.70 0.20
N ILE A 436 1.81 -6.45 1.20
CA ILE A 436 1.42 -5.77 2.43
C ILE A 436 1.07 -4.31 2.10
N ASN A 437 2.01 -3.60 1.49
CA ASN A 437 1.81 -2.24 0.98
C ASN A 437 1.16 -2.25 -0.41
N THR A 438 0.40 -1.20 -0.69
CA THR A 438 -0.32 -0.97 -1.95
C THR A 438 -0.24 0.49 -2.40
N ASP A 439 -1.06 0.85 -3.38
CA ASP A 439 -1.29 2.23 -3.80
C ASP A 439 -2.15 3.04 -2.80
N GLN A 440 -2.70 2.40 -1.77
CA GLN A 440 -3.58 3.01 -0.76
C GLN A 440 -2.84 3.30 0.55
N ASP A 441 -3.58 3.66 1.61
CA ASP A 441 -3.01 3.90 2.94
C ASP A 441 -2.90 2.60 3.76
N GLU A 442 -1.67 2.26 4.13
CA GLU A 442 -1.29 1.27 5.12
C GLU A 442 -0.61 1.95 6.33
N HIS A 443 -1.16 1.78 7.52
CA HIS A 443 -0.59 2.33 8.75
C HIS A 443 -0.93 1.52 10.00
N GLY A 444 -0.27 1.82 11.12
CA GLY A 444 -0.56 1.19 12.42
C GLY A 444 -0.23 -0.30 12.47
N LEU A 445 0.85 -0.72 11.80
CA LEU A 445 1.36 -2.08 11.90
C LEU A 445 1.94 -2.31 13.29
N ILE A 446 1.53 -3.40 13.93
CA ILE A 446 2.17 -3.94 15.13
C ILE A 446 2.61 -5.38 14.87
N VAL A 447 3.62 -5.84 15.61
CA VAL A 447 4.19 -7.19 15.49
C VAL A 447 4.20 -7.85 16.87
N SER A 448 3.73 -9.09 16.93
CA SER A 448 3.75 -9.89 18.15
C SER A 448 5.18 -10.19 18.61
N ALA A 449 5.37 -10.38 19.91
CA ALA A 449 6.69 -10.63 20.50
C ALA A 449 7.43 -11.86 19.94
N ASP A 450 6.72 -12.81 19.33
CA ASP A 450 7.32 -13.97 18.67
C ASP A 450 7.81 -13.69 17.23
N SER A 451 7.84 -12.41 16.82
CA SER A 451 8.27 -11.88 15.52
C SER A 451 7.45 -12.34 14.30
N ARG A 452 6.39 -13.14 14.50
CA ARG A 452 5.76 -13.92 13.41
C ARG A 452 4.41 -13.40 12.97
N THR A 453 3.64 -12.82 13.88
CA THR A 453 2.29 -12.35 13.59
C THR A 453 2.30 -10.83 13.61
N ALA A 454 1.81 -10.22 12.54
CA ALA A 454 1.58 -8.80 12.51
C ALA A 454 0.08 -8.50 12.48
N MET A 455 -0.31 -7.33 13.01
CA MET A 455 -1.66 -6.81 12.93
C MET A 455 -1.66 -5.37 12.43
N PHE A 456 -2.70 -4.99 11.72
CA PHE A 456 -2.89 -3.63 11.21
C PHE A 456 -4.38 -3.39 10.97
N ALA A 457 -4.76 -2.12 10.87
CA ALA A 457 -6.11 -1.72 10.52
C ALA A 457 -6.21 -1.45 9.01
N SER A 458 -7.30 -1.88 8.38
CA SER A 458 -7.51 -1.62 6.96
C SER A 458 -9.00 -1.67 6.60
N GLY A 459 -9.40 -0.83 5.65
CA GLY A 459 -10.74 -0.87 5.02
C GLY A 459 -10.73 -1.52 3.63
N ARG A 460 -9.58 -2.05 3.19
CA ARG A 460 -9.41 -2.63 1.85
C ARG A 460 -10.07 -4.00 1.71
N TYR A 461 -10.10 -4.78 2.78
CA TYR A 461 -10.55 -6.16 2.73
C TYR A 461 -12.01 -6.27 3.12
N LYS A 462 -12.62 -7.41 2.79
CA LYS A 462 -13.96 -7.72 3.30
C LYS A 462 -13.90 -7.87 4.81
N GLY A 463 -14.48 -6.92 5.53
CA GLY A 463 -14.48 -6.86 6.98
C GLY A 463 -15.88 -6.75 7.57
N ALA A 464 -15.96 -6.33 8.83
CA ALA A 464 -17.21 -6.07 9.52
C ALA A 464 -17.62 -4.59 9.43
N GLY A 465 -16.66 -3.66 9.38
CA GLY A 465 -16.88 -2.21 9.45
C GLY A 465 -16.25 -1.45 8.28
N GLY A 466 -15.87 -0.19 8.52
CA GLY A 466 -15.11 0.63 7.57
C GLY A 466 -13.61 0.39 7.69
N LEU A 467 -13.05 0.49 8.91
CA LEU A 467 -11.73 0.00 9.25
C LEU A 467 -11.84 -1.21 10.18
N ASP A 468 -11.18 -2.30 9.83
CA ASP A 468 -11.13 -3.52 10.65
C ASP A 468 -9.68 -3.90 10.95
N ILE A 469 -9.46 -4.55 12.11
CA ILE A 469 -8.15 -5.11 12.46
C ILE A 469 -7.96 -6.49 11.80
N TYR A 470 -6.89 -6.62 11.03
CA TYR A 470 -6.48 -7.87 10.41
C TYR A 470 -5.14 -8.34 10.97
N SER A 471 -4.92 -9.65 10.92
CA SER A 471 -3.69 -10.32 11.31
C SER A 471 -3.10 -11.13 10.16
N PHE A 472 -1.78 -11.21 10.07
CA PHE A 472 -1.11 -12.00 9.04
C PHE A 472 0.27 -12.49 9.50
N GLY A 473 0.80 -13.49 8.79
CA GLY A 473 2.16 -13.97 9.02
C GLY A 473 3.17 -13.00 8.41
N LEU A 474 4.02 -12.40 9.23
CA LEU A 474 5.03 -11.45 8.78
C LEU A 474 6.12 -12.16 7.96
N PRO A 475 6.47 -11.71 6.74
CA PRO A 475 7.53 -12.30 5.92
C PRO A 475 8.90 -12.25 6.61
N LYS A 476 9.73 -13.28 6.41
CA LYS A 476 10.98 -13.48 7.19
C LYS A 476 11.97 -12.32 7.09
N ASP A 477 12.09 -11.71 5.91
CA ASP A 477 13.02 -10.63 5.61
C ASP A 477 12.66 -9.31 6.30
N VAL A 478 11.38 -9.14 6.64
CA VAL A 478 10.86 -7.96 7.36
C VAL A 478 10.64 -8.22 8.85
N ARG A 479 10.98 -9.42 9.38
CA ARG A 479 10.82 -9.72 10.82
C ARG A 479 11.84 -8.97 11.69
N PRO A 480 11.46 -8.66 12.94
CA PRO A 480 12.40 -8.24 13.97
C PRO A 480 13.18 -9.44 14.53
N GLU A 481 14.07 -9.20 15.50
CA GLU A 481 14.71 -10.30 16.23
C GLU A 481 13.70 -11.01 17.17
N ASP A 482 13.91 -12.32 17.36
CA ASP A 482 13.08 -13.11 18.29
C ASP A 482 13.39 -12.70 19.74
N VAL A 483 12.35 -12.42 20.53
CA VAL A 483 12.48 -12.14 21.97
C VAL A 483 11.79 -13.19 22.82
N LEU A 484 12.26 -13.35 24.05
CA LEU A 484 11.64 -14.21 25.07
C LEU A 484 11.10 -13.34 26.20
N ILE A 485 9.79 -13.42 26.46
CA ILE A 485 9.16 -12.82 27.62
C ILE A 485 9.07 -13.86 28.73
N VAL A 486 9.68 -13.56 29.88
CA VAL A 486 9.63 -14.41 31.08
C VAL A 486 8.67 -13.78 32.08
N LYS A 487 7.70 -14.56 32.55
CA LYS A 487 6.76 -14.17 33.61
C LYS A 487 6.94 -15.07 34.82
N GLY A 488 6.78 -14.48 36.00
CA GLY A 488 6.76 -15.21 37.25
C GLY A 488 6.62 -14.26 38.43
N ASP A 489 6.36 -14.87 39.59
CA ASP A 489 6.29 -14.18 40.86
C ASP A 489 7.69 -14.15 41.50
N VAL A 490 8.08 -13.01 42.06
CA VAL A 490 9.28 -12.92 42.90
C VAL A 490 8.85 -13.10 44.34
N ARG A 491 9.31 -14.15 45.01
CA ARG A 491 8.96 -14.41 46.41
C ARG A 491 10.06 -13.97 47.36
N ASP A 492 9.67 -13.41 48.50
CA ASP A 492 10.57 -13.13 49.61
C ASP A 492 11.04 -14.42 50.32
N GLU A 493 11.90 -14.28 51.34
CA GLU A 493 12.40 -15.43 52.13
C GLU A 493 11.30 -16.20 52.87
N ARG A 494 10.10 -15.62 53.01
CA ARG A 494 8.93 -16.21 53.68
C ARG A 494 8.00 -16.89 52.67
N GLY A 495 8.28 -16.76 51.38
CA GLY A 495 7.46 -17.32 50.30
C GLY A 495 6.28 -16.44 49.91
N GLU A 496 6.24 -15.18 50.37
CA GLU A 496 5.24 -14.18 49.98
C GLU A 496 5.66 -13.53 48.66
N VAL A 497 4.71 -13.35 47.74
CA VAL A 497 4.89 -12.77 46.39
C VAL A 497 4.90 -11.26 46.44
#